data_AF-A0ABD0BUA6-F1
#
_entry.id   AF-A0ABD0BUA6-F1
#
_cell.length_a   1.000
_cell.length_b   1.000
_cell.length_c   1.000
_cell.angle_alpha   90.00
_cell.angle_beta   90.00
_cell.angle_gamma   90.00
#
_symmetry.space_group_name_H-M   'P 1'
#
loop_
_entity.id
_entity.type
_entity.pdbx_description
1 polymer ?
#
loop_
_entity_poly.entity_id
_entity_poly.type
_entity_poly.pdbx_seq_one_letter_code
_entity_poly.pdbx_strand_id
1 'polypeptide(L)' 'MQGSDLILVMEPEHLRFIAAMAPEIRGKSLLFGQWLEPQEIPDPYRQSREAFEYVFGLLGKASQEWARRLGQKGMKH' A
#
# COMPACT_ATOMS: atom_id res chain seq x y z
N MET A 1 -3.98 -13.86 -12.93
CA MET A 1 -4.43 -12.63 -12.23
C MET A 1 -4.33 -11.43 -13.18
N GLN A 2 -5.19 -11.34 -14.19
CA GLN A 2 -5.12 -10.31 -15.27
C GLN A 2 -6.07 -9.11 -15.04
N GLY A 3 -6.48 -8.83 -13.80
CA GLY A 3 -7.56 -7.88 -13.51
C GLY A 3 -7.18 -6.58 -12.79
N SER A 4 -5.90 -6.36 -12.46
CA SER A 4 -5.50 -5.21 -11.65
C SER A 4 -4.43 -4.37 -12.34
N ASP A 5 -4.72 -3.08 -12.51
CA ASP A 5 -3.77 -2.09 -13.02
C ASP A 5 -2.77 -1.61 -11.95
N LEU A 6 -3.11 -1.84 -10.67
CA LEU A 6 -2.31 -1.46 -9.51
C LEU A 6 -2.57 -2.44 -8.36
N ILE A 7 -1.50 -2.90 -7.71
CA ILE A 7 -1.52 -3.72 -6.49
C ILE A 7 -0.86 -2.91 -5.38
N LEU A 8 -1.55 -2.78 -4.25
CA LEU A 8 -1.03 -2.09 -3.07
C LEU A 8 -0.76 -3.09 -1.96
N VAL A 9 0.45 -3.07 -1.41
CA VAL A 9 0.88 -3.99 -0.34
C VAL A 9 1.33 -3.23 0.89
N MET A 10 1.22 -3.83 2.07
CA MET A 10 1.44 -3.12 3.33
C MET A 10 2.92 -3.00 3.73
N GLU A 11 3.75 -3.94 3.29
CA GLU A 11 5.14 -4.11 3.74
C GLU A 11 6.07 -4.44 2.55
N PRO A 12 7.35 -4.03 2.57
CA PRO A 12 8.30 -4.28 1.49
C PRO A 12 8.53 -5.77 1.18
N GLU A 13 8.39 -6.63 2.18
CA GLU A 13 8.48 -8.08 2.12
C GLU A 13 7.51 -8.63 1.07
N HIS A 14 6.29 -8.09 1.02
CA HIS A 14 5.29 -8.45 0.02
C HIS A 14 5.74 -8.08 -1.40
N LEU A 15 6.41 -6.94 -1.59
CA LEU A 15 6.96 -6.56 -2.90
C LEU A 15 8.10 -7.50 -3.32
N ARG A 16 8.94 -7.92 -2.38
CA ARG A 16 10.03 -8.89 -2.65
C ARG A 16 9.46 -10.25 -3.03
N PHE A 17 8.40 -10.68 -2.33
CA PHE A 17 7.69 -11.91 -2.65
C PHE A 17 7.04 -11.87 -4.04
N ILE A 18 6.36 -10.78 -4.39
CA ILE A 18 5.80 -10.58 -5.74
C ILE A 18 6.91 -10.58 -6.80
N ALA A 19 8.02 -9.90 -6.55
CA ALA A 19 9.15 -9.87 -7.49
C ALA A 19 9.74 -11.27 -7.74
N ALA A 20 9.71 -12.16 -6.74
CA ALA A 20 10.22 -13.52 -6.87
C ALA A 20 9.24 -14.46 -7.60
N MET A 21 7.93 -14.31 -7.37
CA MET A 21 6.93 -15.22 -7.94
C MET A 21 6.38 -14.78 -9.30
N ALA A 22 6.20 -13.48 -9.50
CA ALA A 22 5.60 -12.90 -10.70
C ALA A 22 6.27 -11.56 -11.04
N PRO A 23 7.51 -11.59 -11.58
CA PRO A 23 8.27 -10.40 -11.94
C PRO A 23 7.49 -9.42 -12.83
N GLU A 24 6.63 -9.92 -13.71
CA GLU A 24 5.79 -9.14 -14.61
C GLU A 24 4.75 -8.26 -13.88
N ILE A 25 4.40 -8.61 -12.64
CA ILE A 25 3.46 -7.86 -11.80
C ILE A 25 4.18 -6.82 -10.93
N ARG A 26 5.50 -6.94 -10.76
CA ARG A 26 6.29 -6.06 -9.88
C ARG A 26 6.17 -4.58 -10.24
N GLY A 27 6.13 -4.25 -11.53
CA GLY A 27 5.99 -2.87 -12.03
C GLY A 27 4.64 -2.23 -11.71
N LYS A 28 3.63 -3.04 -11.36
CA LYS A 28 2.29 -2.60 -10.96
C LYS A 28 2.07 -2.69 -9.45
N SER A 29 3.09 -3.07 -8.68
CA SER A 29 2.98 -3.28 -7.23
C SER A 29 3.72 -2.17 -6.47
N LEU A 30 3.02 -1.50 -5.55
CA LEU A 30 3.52 -0.38 -4.75
C LEU A 30 3.15 -0.55 -3.27
N LEU A 31 3.84 0.16 -2.37
CA LEU A 31 3.47 0.17 -0.95
C LEU A 31 2.19 0.97 -0.74
N PHE A 32 1.33 0.53 0.18
CA PHE A 32 0.16 1.30 0.56
C PHE A 32 0.58 2.61 1.22
N GLY A 33 1.58 2.58 2.09
CA GLY A 33 2.18 3.77 2.69
C GLY A 33 3.27 4.45 1.86
N GLN A 34 3.27 4.33 0.51
CA GLN A 34 4.35 4.81 -0.39
C GLN A 34 4.88 6.23 -0.14
N TRP A 35 4.07 7.09 0.45
CA TRP A 35 4.38 8.51 0.72
C TRP A 35 4.28 8.89 2.21
N LEU A 36 4.19 7.90 3.09
CA LEU A 36 4.23 8.10 4.54
C LEU A 36 5.66 7.92 5.06
N GLU A 37 5.88 8.39 6.29
CA GLU A 37 7.07 8.09 7.06
C GLU A 37 6.62 7.63 8.47
N PRO A 38 6.79 6.34 8.82
CA PRO A 38 7.31 5.24 8.00
C PRO A 38 6.38 4.85 6.85
N GLN A 39 6.95 4.27 5.77
CA GLN A 39 6.18 3.81 4.59
C GLN A 39 5.46 2.48 4.81
N GLU A 40 5.91 1.71 5.79
CA GLU A 40 5.40 0.38 6.10
C GLU A 40 4.18 0.47 7.01
N ILE A 41 3.22 -0.41 6.79
CA ILE A 41 2.03 -0.54 7.64
C ILE A 41 2.06 -1.94 8.24
N PRO A 42 2.42 -2.08 9.53
CA PRO A 42 2.60 -3.40 10.13
C PRO A 42 1.26 -4.11 10.32
N ASP A 43 1.27 -5.44 10.26
CA ASP A 43 0.12 -6.27 10.62
C ASP A 43 -0.18 -6.18 12.15
N PRO A 44 -1.35 -5.67 12.56
CA PRO A 44 -1.72 -5.57 13.97
C PRO A 44 -2.24 -6.90 14.54
N TYR A 45 -2.26 -8.00 13.78
CA TYR A 45 -2.84 -9.27 14.22
C TYR A 45 -2.25 -9.74 15.57
N ARG A 46 -3.16 -10.05 16.51
CA ARG A 46 -2.84 -10.45 17.90
C ARG A 46 -2.06 -9.41 18.72
N GLN A 47 -2.02 -8.15 18.28
CA GLN A 47 -1.43 -7.05 19.04
C GLN A 47 -2.46 -6.34 19.93
N SER A 48 -1.98 -5.38 20.72
CA SER A 48 -2.83 -4.57 21.59
C SER A 48 -3.77 -3.66 20.79
N ARG A 49 -4.81 -3.14 21.45
CA ARG A 49 -5.75 -2.19 20.82
C ARG A 49 -5.04 -0.94 20.32
N GLU A 50 -4.04 -0.45 21.06
CA GLU A 50 -3.25 0.73 20.68
C GLU A 50 -2.48 0.49 19.38
N ALA A 51 -1.96 -0.74 19.17
CA ALA A 51 -1.31 -1.11 17.92
C ALA A 51 -2.31 -1.11 16.74
N PHE A 52 -3.52 -1.62 16.95
CA PHE A 52 -4.60 -1.54 15.95
C PHE A 52 -4.97 -0.10 15.61
N GLU A 53 -5.15 0.76 16.62
CA GLU A 53 -5.50 2.17 16.42
C GLU A 53 -4.39 2.93 15.67
N TYR A 54 -3.13 2.63 15.99
CA TYR A 54 -1.97 3.17 15.27
C TYR A 54 -1.98 2.77 13.79
N VAL A 55 -2.14 1.47 13.49
CA VAL A 55 -2.21 0.96 12.12
C VAL A 55 -3.41 1.54 11.36
N PHE A 56 -4.57 1.64 12.02
CA PHE A 56 -5.76 2.27 11.43
C PHE A 56 -5.49 3.74 11.05
N GLY A 57 -4.76 4.47 11.90
CA GLY A 57 -4.32 5.83 11.60
C GLY A 57 -3.39 5.91 10.38
N LEU A 58 -2.44 4.96 10.24
CA LEU A 58 -1.57 4.87 9.05
C LEU A 58 -2.37 4.58 7.78
N LEU A 59 -3.31 3.62 7.84
CA LEU A 59 -4.19 3.28 6.72
C LEU A 59 -5.00 4.51 6.25
N GLY A 60 -5.54 5.29 7.19
CA GLY A 60 -6.27 6.51 6.88
C GLY A 60 -5.41 7.54 6.14
N LYS A 61 -4.21 7.83 6.65
CA LYS A 61 -3.27 8.78 6.03
C LYS A 61 -2.83 8.31 4.63
N ALA A 62 -2.46 7.04 4.49
CA ALA A 62 -2.06 6.45 3.23
C ALA A 62 -3.18 6.51 2.18
N SER A 63 -4.41 6.18 2.59
CA SER A 63 -5.59 6.21 1.71
C SER A 63 -5.86 7.61 1.14
N GLN A 64 -5.72 8.64 1.98
CA GLN A 64 -5.91 10.03 1.54
C GLN A 64 -4.88 10.43 0.47
N GLU A 65 -3.62 10.02 0.66
CA GLU A 65 -2.56 10.35 -0.29
C GLU A 65 -2.71 9.59 -1.62
N TRP A 66 -3.15 8.33 -1.58
CA TRP A 66 -3.57 7.59 -2.77
C TRP A 66 -4.73 8.28 -3.49
N ALA A 67 -5.80 8.64 -2.78
CA ALA A 67 -6.96 9.33 -3.35
C ALA A 67 -6.55 10.65 -4.02
N ARG A 68 -5.70 11.44 -3.35
CA ARG A 68 -5.20 12.72 -3.87
C ARG A 68 -4.45 12.52 -5.19
N ARG A 69 -3.55 11.54 -5.28
CA ARG A 69 -2.69 11.34 -6.46
C ARG A 69 -3.40 10.64 -7.61
N LEU A 70 -4.26 9.67 -7.31
CA LEU A 70 -5.09 9.01 -8.33
C LEU A 70 -6.14 9.99 -8.89
N GLY A 71 -6.78 10.79 -8.02
CA GLY A 71 -7.73 11.82 -8.44
C GLY A 71 -7.09 12.91 -9.32
N GLN A 72 -5.87 13.34 -9.00
CA GLN A 72 -5.12 14.29 -9.84
C GLN A 72 -4.77 13.73 -11.24
N LYS A 73 -4.62 12.41 -11.37
CA LYS A 73 -4.34 11.76 -12.66
C LYS A 73 -5.59 11.68 -13.55
N GLY A 74 -6.79 11.73 -12.98
CA GLY A 74 -8.07 11.73 -13.71
C GLY A 74 -8.53 13.11 -14.22
N MET A 75 -7.98 14.23 -13.74
CA MET A 75 -8.33 15.60 -14.16
C MET A 75 -7.47 16.15 -15.30
N LYS A 76 -6.65 15.32 -15.95
CA LYS A 76 -5.76 15.73 -17.07
C LYS A 76 -6.22 15.24 -18.45
N HIS A 77 -7.51 14.99 -18.62
CA HIS A 77 -8.12 14.74 -19.92
C HIS A 77 -9.22 15.75 -20.21
#